data_AF-A0A961DPD8-F1
#
_entry.id   AF-A0A961DPD8-F1
#
_cell.length_a   1.000
_cell.length_b   1.000
_cell.length_c   1.000
_cell.angle_alpha   90.00
_cell.angle_beta   90.00
_cell.angle_gamma   90.00
#
_symmetry.space_group_name_H-M   'P 1'
#
loop_
_entity.id
_entity.type
_entity.pdbx_description
1 polymer ?
#
loop_
_entity_poly.entity_id
_entity_poly.type
_entity_poly.pdbx_seq_one_letter_code
_entity_poly.pdbx_strand_id
1 'polypeptide(L)'
;AVSAGNAAATGVADFLGFYESDPATKVGLAYVEGLEDGRGFFDAVRQITPTMPVVVVKGGATAGGAKAASSHTGSLATDDRVFDGACRQGGLTRARTVEEAFEAAATLATQPLPAGNRVVVMTTAGGWGVVTADAISASRTLELVELPDDLLAAIDEHLPPRWSRNNPVDLAGGETRDTIPTVMELIARHPSVDSIVYLGLGIQSNQAAMMVDGPFYPDHGLERIVEYHRRQDARFAHAAAEISEATGKPILCCTELAISDPTNAGPAAVRASGRVCYATANRAVTALEHLTRYAEFRRHHEQNA
;
A
#
# COMPACT_ATOMS: atom_id res chain seq x y z
N ALA A 1 -9.65 -19.50 -2.02
CA ALA A 1 -10.49 -19.04 -0.89
C ALA A 1 -11.13 -20.26 -0.24
N VAL A 2 -11.20 -20.29 1.09
CA VAL A 2 -11.77 -21.40 1.87
C VAL A 2 -12.80 -20.82 2.82
N SER A 3 -13.93 -21.51 3.00
CA SER A 3 -14.90 -21.19 4.05
C SER A 3 -14.83 -22.26 5.13
N ALA A 4 -14.51 -21.85 6.36
CA ALA A 4 -14.50 -22.75 7.52
C ALA A 4 -15.92 -23.02 8.07
N GLY A 5 -16.91 -22.20 7.70
CA GLY A 5 -18.28 -22.29 8.22
C GLY A 5 -18.30 -22.30 9.75
N ASN A 6 -18.86 -23.36 10.34
CA ASN A 6 -18.91 -23.54 11.80
C ASN A 6 -17.55 -23.84 12.44
N ALA A 7 -16.52 -24.16 11.65
CA ALA A 7 -15.18 -24.55 12.12
C ALA A 7 -15.19 -25.70 13.15
N ALA A 8 -16.14 -26.64 13.02
CA ALA A 8 -16.40 -27.68 14.04
C ALA A 8 -15.29 -28.74 14.17
N ALA A 9 -14.42 -28.87 13.17
CA ALA A 9 -13.33 -29.83 13.17
C ALA A 9 -12.01 -29.22 12.68
N THR A 10 -12.08 -28.40 11.61
CA THR A 10 -10.92 -27.69 11.05
C THR A 10 -11.17 -26.19 11.18
N GLY A 11 -10.25 -25.53 11.88
CA GLY A 11 -10.30 -24.10 12.17
C GLY A 11 -9.41 -23.26 11.25
N VAL A 12 -9.45 -21.95 11.48
CA VAL A 12 -8.66 -20.98 10.72
C VAL A 12 -7.15 -21.22 10.88
N ALA A 13 -6.70 -21.59 12.09
CA ALA A 13 -5.29 -21.90 12.36
C ALA A 13 -4.79 -23.08 11.52
N ASP A 14 -5.60 -24.13 11.35
CA ASP A 14 -5.23 -25.31 10.56
C ASP A 14 -5.03 -24.95 9.08
N PHE A 15 -5.93 -24.13 8.52
CA PHE A 15 -5.79 -23.65 7.14
C PHE A 15 -4.56 -22.76 6.98
N LEU A 16 -4.32 -21.85 7.92
CA LEU A 16 -3.12 -21.00 7.87
C LEU A 16 -1.84 -21.84 7.95
N GLY A 17 -1.79 -22.85 8.83
CA GLY A 17 -0.64 -23.76 8.93
C GLY A 17 -0.44 -24.62 7.69
N PHE A 18 -1.52 -25.08 7.05
CA PHE A 18 -1.43 -25.77 5.77
C PHE A 18 -0.81 -24.88 4.68
N TYR A 19 -1.31 -23.65 4.55
CA TYR A 19 -0.86 -22.71 3.51
C TYR A 19 0.50 -22.07 3.79
N GLU A 20 0.97 -22.03 5.03
CA GLU A 20 2.31 -21.55 5.37
C GLU A 20 3.40 -22.28 4.57
N SER A 21 3.20 -23.59 4.37
CA SER A 21 4.13 -24.44 3.63
C SER A 21 3.97 -24.39 2.10
N ASP A 22 2.95 -23.69 1.59
CA ASP A 22 2.70 -23.56 0.15
C ASP A 22 3.48 -22.38 -0.45
N PRO A 23 4.47 -22.61 -1.32
CA PRO A 23 5.29 -21.55 -1.89
C PRO A 23 4.50 -20.58 -2.79
N ALA A 24 3.31 -20.98 -3.27
CA ALA A 24 2.42 -20.10 -4.04
C ALA A 24 1.64 -19.12 -3.14
N THR A 25 1.51 -19.40 -1.85
CA THR A 25 0.83 -18.53 -0.90
C THR A 25 1.83 -17.53 -0.30
N LYS A 26 1.55 -16.23 -0.46
CA LYS A 26 2.40 -15.14 0.06
C LYS A 26 1.86 -14.50 1.32
N VAL A 27 0.55 -14.49 1.51
CA VAL A 27 -0.15 -13.82 2.62
C VAL A 27 -1.43 -14.58 2.95
N GLY A 28 -1.69 -14.81 4.24
CA GLY A 28 -2.99 -15.25 4.73
C GLY A 28 -3.92 -14.06 4.99
N LEU A 29 -5.19 -14.14 4.59
CA LEU A 29 -6.23 -13.19 5.00
C LEU A 29 -7.38 -13.97 5.62
N ALA A 30 -7.70 -13.68 6.88
CA ALA A 30 -8.75 -14.35 7.62
C ALA A 30 -9.80 -13.36 8.16
N TYR A 31 -11.07 -13.73 8.05
CA TYR A 31 -12.15 -13.12 8.81
C TYR A 31 -12.53 -14.05 9.96
N VAL A 32 -12.59 -13.52 11.18
CA VAL A 32 -12.87 -14.30 12.40
C VAL A 32 -13.97 -13.64 13.22
N GLU A 33 -15.00 -14.40 13.60
CA GLU A 33 -16.10 -13.91 14.46
C GLU A 33 -15.89 -14.30 15.92
N GLY A 34 -15.43 -15.53 16.14
CA GLY A 34 -15.08 -16.10 17.43
C GLY A 34 -13.99 -17.15 17.27
N LEU A 35 -13.26 -17.40 18.35
CA LEU A 35 -12.25 -18.45 18.45
C LEU A 35 -12.60 -19.29 19.67
N GLU A 36 -12.95 -20.56 19.47
CA GLU A 36 -13.23 -21.49 20.57
C GLU A 36 -11.94 -21.79 21.36
N ASP A 37 -10.87 -22.16 20.66
CA ASP A 37 -9.51 -22.24 21.21
C ASP A 37 -8.68 -21.01 20.80
N GLY A 38 -8.91 -19.90 21.49
CA GLY A 38 -8.16 -18.67 21.26
C GLY A 38 -6.66 -18.82 21.53
N ARG A 39 -6.26 -19.61 22.54
CA ARG A 39 -4.84 -19.80 22.87
C ARG A 39 -4.14 -20.59 21.77
N GLY A 40 -4.70 -21.74 21.36
CA GLY A 40 -4.16 -22.53 20.26
C GLY A 40 -4.08 -21.74 18.96
N PHE A 41 -5.08 -20.90 18.65
CA PHE A 41 -5.01 -20.01 17.48
C PHE A 41 -3.81 -19.07 17.54
N PHE A 42 -3.60 -18.34 18.65
CA PHE A 42 -2.48 -17.41 18.76
C PHE A 42 -1.12 -18.10 18.88
N ASP A 43 -1.07 -19.31 19.44
CA ASP A 43 0.16 -20.11 19.48
C ASP A 43 0.55 -20.59 18.07
N ALA A 44 -0.42 -21.03 17.26
CA ALA A 44 -0.18 -21.38 15.85
C ALA A 44 0.25 -20.17 15.02
N VAL A 45 -0.48 -19.06 15.13
CA VAL A 45 -0.17 -17.83 14.40
C VAL A 45 1.24 -17.31 14.71
N ARG A 46 1.71 -17.42 15.95
CA ARG A 46 3.10 -17.02 16.32
C ARG A 46 4.18 -17.82 15.60
N GLN A 47 3.88 -19.04 15.16
CA GLN A 47 4.80 -19.84 14.36
C GLN A 47 4.73 -19.45 12.87
N ILE A 48 3.53 -19.04 12.40
CA ILE A 48 3.26 -18.75 11.00
C ILE A 48 3.68 -17.33 10.59
N THR A 49 3.37 -16.31 11.40
CA THR A 49 3.60 -14.90 11.02
C THR A 49 5.05 -14.51 10.80
N PRO A 50 6.05 -15.16 11.44
CA PRO A 50 7.44 -14.98 11.05
C PRO A 50 7.65 -15.29 9.57
N THR A 51 7.10 -16.36 8.99
CA THR A 51 7.40 -16.79 7.61
C THR A 51 6.39 -16.27 6.59
N MET A 52 5.12 -16.17 6.97
CA MET A 52 4.01 -15.76 6.12
C MET A 52 3.17 -14.67 6.82
N PRO A 53 3.08 -13.44 6.28
CA PRO A 53 2.20 -12.42 6.82
C PRO A 53 0.75 -12.91 6.90
N VAL A 54 0.06 -12.57 8.00
CA VAL A 54 -1.37 -12.90 8.17
C VAL A 54 -2.14 -11.63 8.53
N VAL A 55 -3.11 -11.29 7.67
CA VAL A 55 -4.07 -10.21 7.85
C VAL A 55 -5.35 -10.76 8.47
N VAL A 56 -5.89 -10.09 9.48
CA VAL A 56 -7.13 -10.51 10.15
C VAL A 56 -8.15 -9.40 10.23
N VAL A 57 -9.41 -9.74 9.93
CA VAL A 57 -10.59 -8.91 10.18
C VAL A 57 -11.40 -9.58 11.29
N LYS A 58 -11.56 -8.87 12.42
CA LYS A 58 -12.36 -9.36 13.55
C LYS A 58 -13.81 -8.88 13.44
N GLY A 59 -14.73 -9.81 13.20
CA GLY A 59 -16.16 -9.58 13.38
C GLY A 59 -16.48 -9.33 14.85
N GLY A 60 -17.42 -8.44 15.14
CA GLY A 60 -17.83 -8.14 16.52
C GLY A 60 -16.84 -7.36 17.38
N ALA A 61 -16.02 -6.50 16.76
CA ALA A 61 -15.03 -5.67 17.45
C ALA A 61 -15.63 -4.53 18.32
N THR A 62 -16.89 -4.18 18.11
CA THR A 62 -17.61 -3.14 18.89
C THR A 62 -18.69 -3.76 19.75
N ALA A 63 -19.20 -3.07 20.76
CA ALA A 63 -20.30 -3.60 21.59
C ALA A 63 -21.53 -4.01 20.76
N GLY A 64 -21.90 -3.20 19.76
CA GLY A 64 -22.98 -3.52 18.83
C GLY A 64 -22.67 -4.74 17.96
N GLY A 65 -21.46 -4.80 17.39
CA GLY A 65 -21.03 -5.94 16.59
C GLY A 65 -20.91 -7.22 17.41
N ALA A 66 -20.41 -7.15 18.64
CA ALA A 66 -20.23 -8.28 19.55
C ALA A 66 -21.59 -8.90 19.90
N LYS A 67 -22.60 -8.06 20.16
CA LYS A 67 -23.98 -8.51 20.38
C LYS A 67 -24.56 -9.20 19.15
N ALA A 68 -24.30 -8.66 17.96
CA ALA A 68 -24.73 -9.29 16.71
C ALA A 68 -24.04 -10.65 16.51
N ALA A 69 -22.71 -10.70 16.66
CA ALA A 69 -21.92 -11.92 16.52
C ALA A 69 -22.31 -13.00 17.54
N SER A 70 -22.56 -12.64 18.80
CA SER A 70 -22.98 -13.59 19.83
C SER A 70 -24.36 -14.18 19.52
N SER A 71 -25.29 -13.39 18.96
CA SER A 71 -26.59 -13.90 18.52
C SER A 71 -26.50 -14.81 17.29
N HIS A 72 -25.50 -14.59 16.43
CA HIS A 72 -25.29 -15.36 15.21
C HIS A 72 -24.59 -16.71 15.47
N THR A 73 -23.54 -16.69 16.29
CA THR A 73 -22.66 -17.85 16.49
C THR A 73 -22.85 -18.54 17.83
N GLY A 74 -23.57 -17.92 18.78
CA GLY A 74 -23.67 -18.41 20.16
C GLY A 74 -22.37 -18.27 20.97
N SER A 75 -21.30 -17.69 20.40
CA SER A 75 -20.02 -17.54 21.08
C SER A 75 -20.02 -16.37 22.07
N LEU A 76 -19.24 -16.50 23.15
CA LEU A 76 -19.05 -15.42 24.13
C LEU A 76 -18.23 -14.29 23.49
N ALA A 77 -18.68 -13.06 23.66
CA ALA A 77 -17.96 -11.89 23.15
C ALA A 77 -16.56 -11.79 23.79
N THR A 78 -15.52 -11.88 22.97
CA THR A 78 -14.13 -11.62 23.39
C THR A 78 -13.92 -10.12 23.58
N ASP A 79 -13.22 -9.70 24.65
CA ASP A 79 -12.79 -8.30 24.81
C ASP A 79 -11.86 -7.92 23.65
N ASP A 80 -12.27 -6.93 22.87
CA ASP A 80 -11.57 -6.51 21.66
C ASP A 80 -10.14 -6.04 21.93
N ARG A 81 -9.88 -5.46 23.12
CA ARG A 81 -8.54 -5.00 23.51
C ARG A 81 -7.61 -6.17 23.77
N VAL A 82 -8.14 -7.29 24.28
CA VAL A 82 -7.37 -8.52 24.46
C VAL A 82 -7.02 -9.12 23.11
N PHE A 83 -7.98 -9.13 22.17
CA PHE A 83 -7.72 -9.59 20.80
C PHE A 83 -6.70 -8.71 20.08
N ASP A 84 -6.79 -7.38 20.22
CA ASP A 84 -5.82 -6.42 19.66
C ASP A 84 -4.41 -6.65 20.21
N GLY A 85 -4.28 -6.80 21.54
CA GLY A 85 -3.01 -7.09 22.19
C GLY A 85 -2.40 -8.42 21.71
N ALA A 86 -3.23 -9.46 21.60
CA ALA A 86 -2.81 -10.77 21.10
C ALA A 86 -2.40 -10.72 19.62
N CYS A 87 -3.09 -9.94 18.78
CA CYS A 87 -2.67 -9.71 17.39
C CYS A 87 -1.27 -9.09 17.32
N ARG A 88 -1.02 -8.03 18.10
CA ARG A 88 0.30 -7.37 18.15
C ARG A 88 1.41 -8.32 18.59
N GLN A 89 1.16 -9.12 19.63
CA GLN A 89 2.12 -10.12 20.12
C GLN A 89 2.32 -11.29 19.14
N GLY A 90 1.32 -11.58 18.31
CA GLY A 90 1.33 -12.67 17.34
C GLY A 90 1.81 -12.26 15.95
N GLY A 91 2.19 -11.00 15.72
CA GLY A 91 2.59 -10.52 14.39
C GLY A 91 1.45 -10.43 13.38
N LEU A 92 0.18 -10.42 13.85
CA LEU A 92 -0.98 -10.30 12.98
C LEU A 92 -1.20 -8.86 12.55
N THR A 93 -1.46 -8.69 11.26
CA THR A 93 -1.91 -7.43 10.67
C THR A 93 -3.42 -7.32 10.83
N ARG A 94 -3.89 -6.66 11.88
CA ARG A 94 -5.32 -6.45 12.12
C ARG A 94 -5.86 -5.29 11.28
N ALA A 95 -6.78 -5.57 10.37
CA ALA A 95 -7.51 -4.58 9.58
C ALA A 95 -8.89 -4.28 10.18
N ARG A 96 -9.39 -3.04 10.01
CA ARG A 96 -10.69 -2.60 10.56
C ARG A 96 -11.84 -2.85 9.61
N THR A 97 -11.58 -2.87 8.30
CA THR A 97 -12.57 -3.17 7.28
C THR A 97 -12.07 -4.23 6.31
N VAL A 98 -12.98 -4.76 5.48
CA VAL A 98 -12.64 -5.74 4.46
C VAL A 98 -11.76 -5.13 3.38
N GLU A 99 -12.05 -3.89 2.97
CA GLU A 99 -11.25 -3.13 1.99
C GLU A 99 -9.82 -2.94 2.49
N GLU A 100 -9.66 -2.51 3.74
CA GLU A 100 -8.35 -2.36 4.39
C GLU A 100 -7.59 -3.69 4.43
N ALA A 101 -8.28 -4.81 4.69
CA ALA A 101 -7.67 -6.12 4.76
C ALA A 101 -7.14 -6.59 3.39
N PHE A 102 -7.93 -6.42 2.33
CA PHE A 102 -7.49 -6.77 0.98
C PHE A 102 -6.35 -5.88 0.52
N GLU A 103 -6.37 -4.59 0.83
CA GLU A 103 -5.27 -3.69 0.51
C GLU A 103 -4.01 -4.05 1.27
N ALA A 104 -4.09 -4.27 2.59
CA ALA A 104 -2.96 -4.70 3.40
C ALA A 104 -2.37 -6.02 2.88
N ALA A 105 -3.22 -7.01 2.59
CA ALA A 105 -2.77 -8.31 2.11
C ALA A 105 -2.12 -8.22 0.72
N ALA A 106 -2.71 -7.48 -0.22
CA ALA A 106 -2.13 -7.28 -1.53
C ALA A 106 -0.82 -6.49 -1.45
N THR A 107 -0.71 -5.52 -0.55
CA THR A 107 0.54 -4.77 -0.31
C THR A 107 1.64 -5.69 0.20
N LEU A 108 1.35 -6.49 1.25
CA LEU A 108 2.27 -7.47 1.81
C LEU A 108 2.72 -8.52 0.79
N ALA A 109 1.86 -8.86 -0.18
CA ALA A 109 2.15 -9.85 -1.21
C ALA A 109 3.00 -9.30 -2.37
N THR A 110 2.98 -7.98 -2.61
CA THR A 110 3.44 -7.39 -3.89
C THR A 110 4.49 -6.28 -3.74
N GLN A 111 4.79 -5.85 -2.50
CA GLN A 111 5.77 -4.82 -2.22
C GLN A 111 6.88 -5.38 -1.31
N PRO A 112 8.14 -4.90 -1.47
CA PRO A 112 9.21 -5.24 -0.52
C PRO A 112 8.92 -4.63 0.86
N LEU A 113 9.41 -5.28 1.91
CA LEU A 113 9.29 -4.77 3.27
C LEU A 113 10.24 -3.57 3.47
N PRO A 114 9.76 -2.43 4.00
CA PRO A 114 10.62 -1.27 4.21
C PRO A 114 11.60 -1.52 5.36
N ALA A 115 12.82 -1.00 5.21
CA ALA A 115 13.87 -1.11 6.23
C ALA A 115 13.58 -0.27 7.49
N GLY A 116 12.73 0.75 7.35
CA GLY A 116 12.32 1.66 8.41
C GLY A 116 10.97 2.30 8.08
N ASN A 117 10.72 3.47 8.65
CA ASN A 117 9.43 4.15 8.61
C ASN A 117 9.48 5.54 7.95
N ARG A 118 10.61 5.93 7.34
CA ARG A 118 10.80 7.25 6.73
C ARG A 118 10.20 7.27 5.33
N VAL A 119 9.18 8.11 5.14
CA VAL A 119 8.38 8.18 3.93
C VAL A 119 8.65 9.49 3.20
N VAL A 120 8.87 9.39 1.88
CA VAL A 120 8.83 10.55 0.98
C VAL A 120 7.56 10.49 0.14
N VAL A 121 6.87 11.62 0.02
CA VAL A 121 5.75 11.78 -0.90
C VAL A 121 6.26 12.46 -2.16
N MET A 122 6.02 11.85 -3.32
CA MET A 122 6.31 12.45 -4.62
C MET A 122 5.01 12.71 -5.37
N THR A 123 4.82 13.91 -5.91
CA THR A 123 3.54 14.31 -6.53
C THR A 123 3.72 15.21 -7.73
N THR A 124 2.78 15.12 -8.68
CA THR A 124 2.57 16.12 -9.75
C THR A 124 1.38 17.05 -9.44
N ALA A 125 0.73 16.85 -8.29
CA ALA A 125 -0.42 17.62 -7.82
C ALA A 125 -0.22 18.01 -6.33
N GLY A 126 0.20 19.25 -6.07
CA GLY A 126 0.57 19.71 -4.72
C GLY A 126 -0.51 19.55 -3.65
N GLY A 127 -1.79 19.83 -3.97
CA GLY A 127 -2.89 19.68 -3.00
C GLY A 127 -3.07 18.23 -2.50
N TRP A 128 -2.81 17.24 -3.37
CA TRP A 128 -2.78 15.84 -2.99
C TRP A 128 -1.59 15.50 -2.08
N GLY A 129 -0.45 16.17 -2.30
CA GLY A 129 0.71 16.06 -1.41
C GLY A 129 0.37 16.48 0.03
N VAL A 130 -0.34 17.59 0.21
CA VAL A 130 -0.71 18.11 1.55
C VAL A 130 -1.54 17.09 2.34
N VAL A 131 -2.63 16.58 1.76
CA VAL A 131 -3.49 15.62 2.47
C VAL A 131 -2.78 14.29 2.75
N THR A 132 -1.80 13.93 1.92
CA THR A 132 -0.96 12.74 2.14
C THR A 132 0.02 12.97 3.28
N ALA A 133 0.64 14.14 3.34
CA ALA A 133 1.52 14.56 4.43
C ALA A 133 0.78 14.56 5.77
N ASP A 134 -0.47 15.07 5.81
CA ASP A 134 -1.33 15.01 7.00
C ASP A 134 -1.62 13.56 7.41
N ALA A 135 -1.95 12.69 6.45
CA ALA A 135 -2.21 11.27 6.72
C ALA A 135 -0.97 10.55 7.28
N ILE A 136 0.22 10.80 6.74
CA ILE A 136 1.48 10.26 7.25
C ILE A 136 1.78 10.82 8.65
N SER A 137 1.60 12.13 8.86
CA SER A 137 1.89 12.78 10.14
C SER A 137 0.91 12.36 11.25
N ALA A 138 -0.31 11.94 10.89
CA ALA A 138 -1.27 11.35 11.82
C ALA A 138 -0.96 9.88 12.17
N SER A 139 -0.06 9.24 11.41
CA SER A 139 0.42 7.89 11.69
C SER A 139 1.18 7.84 13.01
N ARG A 140 1.07 6.73 13.73
CA ARG A 140 1.95 6.43 14.86
C ARG A 140 3.19 5.62 14.48
N THR A 141 3.27 5.16 13.23
CA THR A 141 4.33 4.28 12.75
C THR A 141 5.21 5.02 11.75
N LEU A 142 4.62 5.77 10.83
CA LEU A 142 5.33 6.42 9.72
C LEU A 142 5.86 7.79 10.10
N GLU A 143 6.95 8.20 9.44
CA GLU A 143 7.57 9.51 9.57
C GLU A 143 7.60 10.19 8.21
N LEU A 144 7.03 11.39 8.10
CA LEU A 144 7.23 12.25 6.93
C LEU A 144 8.61 12.90 7.06
N VAL A 145 9.59 12.36 6.35
CA VAL A 145 11.00 12.73 6.56
C VAL A 145 11.31 14.12 6.00
N GLU A 146 12.10 14.91 6.73
CA GLU A 146 12.74 16.09 6.18
C GLU A 146 13.75 15.67 5.10
N LEU A 147 13.75 16.32 3.94
CA LEU A 147 14.66 15.94 2.86
C LEU A 147 16.10 16.29 3.26
N PRO A 148 17.03 15.31 3.26
CA PRO A 148 18.44 15.59 3.47
C PRO A 148 18.99 16.58 2.44
N ASP A 149 19.93 17.43 2.85
CA ASP A 149 20.50 18.49 2.00
C ASP A 149 21.09 17.95 0.68
N ASP A 150 21.71 16.77 0.71
CA ASP A 150 22.28 16.11 -0.46
C ASP A 150 21.20 15.57 -1.41
N LEU A 151 20.11 14.99 -0.88
CA LEU A 151 18.96 14.61 -1.69
C LEU A 151 18.26 15.83 -2.30
N LEU A 152 18.09 16.91 -1.52
CA LEU A 152 17.49 18.15 -1.99
C LEU A 152 18.32 18.75 -3.14
N ALA A 153 19.64 18.82 -2.97
CA ALA A 153 20.57 19.31 -3.99
C ALA A 153 20.51 18.45 -5.26
N ALA A 154 20.47 17.12 -5.14
CA ALA A 154 20.35 16.22 -6.28
C ALA A 154 19.03 16.41 -7.03
N ILE A 155 17.91 16.61 -6.32
CA ILE A 155 16.61 16.88 -6.94
C ILE A 155 16.60 18.27 -7.63
N ASP A 156 17.27 19.26 -7.05
CA ASP A 156 17.40 20.63 -7.59
C ASP A 156 18.05 20.66 -8.98
N GLU A 157 18.92 19.70 -9.31
CA GLU A 157 19.54 19.59 -10.65
C GLU A 157 18.54 19.17 -11.74
N HIS A 158 17.42 18.55 -11.37
CA HIS A 158 16.44 17.99 -12.30
C HIS A 158 15.13 18.77 -12.36
N LEU A 159 14.78 19.50 -11.31
CA LEU A 159 13.50 20.20 -11.19
C LEU A 159 13.60 21.71 -11.43
N PRO A 160 12.57 22.34 -12.00
CA PRO A 160 12.57 23.78 -12.22
C PRO A 160 12.62 24.53 -10.88
N PRO A 161 13.16 25.76 -10.82
CA PRO A 161 13.32 26.50 -9.56
C PRO A 161 12.06 26.71 -8.71
N ARG A 162 10.87 26.41 -9.23
CA ARG A 162 9.58 26.53 -8.56
C ARG A 162 9.04 25.23 -7.94
N TRP A 163 9.80 24.13 -7.94
CA TRP A 163 9.42 22.91 -7.22
C TRP A 163 9.44 23.15 -5.70
N SER A 164 8.80 22.26 -4.92
CA SER A 164 8.47 22.53 -3.51
C SER A 164 9.67 22.71 -2.58
N ARG A 165 10.84 22.12 -2.87
CA ARG A 165 12.00 22.02 -1.96
C ARG A 165 11.64 21.53 -0.57
N ASN A 166 10.67 20.61 -0.51
CA ASN A 166 10.20 20.03 0.74
C ASN A 166 9.68 18.60 0.47
N ASN A 167 9.32 17.88 1.53
CA ASN A 167 8.51 16.67 1.47
C ASN A 167 7.07 17.05 1.84
N PRO A 168 6.10 17.04 0.89
CA PRO A 168 6.12 16.38 -0.42
C PRO A 168 6.99 17.03 -1.51
N VAL A 169 7.68 16.18 -2.29
CA VAL A 169 8.38 16.55 -3.52
C VAL A 169 7.35 16.79 -4.62
N ASP A 170 6.94 18.05 -4.79
CA ASP A 170 6.05 18.49 -5.87
C ASP A 170 6.87 18.84 -7.11
N LEU A 171 6.68 18.06 -8.17
CA LEU A 171 7.39 18.19 -9.45
C LEU A 171 6.90 19.39 -10.29
N ALA A 172 6.04 20.24 -9.71
CA ALA A 172 5.58 21.50 -10.26
C ALA A 172 4.86 21.34 -11.62
N GLY A 173 4.13 20.24 -11.81
CA GLY A 173 3.40 19.95 -13.05
C GLY A 173 4.27 19.43 -14.21
N GLY A 174 5.51 18.98 -13.95
CA GLY A 174 6.28 18.14 -14.85
C GLY A 174 6.67 18.81 -16.17
N GLU A 175 7.57 19.80 -16.12
CA GLU A 175 8.08 20.45 -17.36
C GLU A 175 8.97 19.51 -18.20
N THR A 176 9.42 18.38 -17.65
CA THR A 176 10.19 17.36 -18.37
C THR A 176 9.72 15.96 -17.95
N ARG A 177 9.26 15.16 -18.92
CA ARG A 177 8.55 13.89 -18.66
C ARG A 177 9.48 12.73 -18.24
N ASP A 178 10.77 12.80 -18.54
CA ASP A 178 11.78 11.86 -18.03
C ASP A 178 12.11 12.08 -16.54
N THR A 179 11.66 13.19 -15.97
CA THR A 179 12.02 13.62 -14.62
C THR A 179 11.31 12.82 -13.54
N ILE A 180 10.10 12.31 -13.80
CA ILE A 180 9.36 11.49 -12.83
C ILE A 180 10.15 10.22 -12.47
N PRO A 181 10.54 9.35 -13.42
CA PRO A 181 11.38 8.19 -13.10
C PRO A 181 12.71 8.57 -12.45
N THR A 182 13.37 9.63 -12.95
CA THR A 182 14.70 10.05 -12.46
C THR A 182 14.65 10.49 -11.00
N VAL A 183 13.72 11.39 -10.66
CA VAL A 183 13.56 11.89 -9.29
C VAL A 183 13.07 10.77 -8.36
N MET A 184 12.16 9.91 -8.82
CA MET A 184 11.73 8.74 -8.05
C MET A 184 12.91 7.82 -7.70
N GLU A 185 13.81 7.58 -8.66
CA GLU A 185 14.99 6.75 -8.44
C GLU A 185 15.99 7.40 -7.48
N LEU A 186 16.22 8.71 -7.59
CA LEU A 186 17.06 9.45 -6.64
C LEU A 186 16.54 9.32 -5.20
N ILE A 187 15.24 9.53 -5.00
CA ILE A 187 14.58 9.38 -3.70
C ILE A 187 14.71 7.92 -3.20
N ALA A 188 14.39 6.94 -4.05
CA ALA A 188 14.40 5.54 -3.67
C ALA A 188 15.80 5.02 -3.33
N ARG A 189 16.85 5.52 -3.99
CA ARG A 189 18.24 5.12 -3.69
C ARG A 189 18.80 5.79 -2.43
N HIS A 190 18.21 6.88 -1.98
CA HIS A 190 18.72 7.63 -0.84
C HIS A 190 18.61 6.83 0.48
N PRO A 191 19.69 6.69 1.28
CA PRO A 191 19.68 5.86 2.50
C PRO A 191 18.76 6.40 3.60
N SER A 192 18.37 7.68 3.54
CA SER A 192 17.43 8.29 4.50
C SER A 192 15.95 8.06 4.19
N VAL A 193 15.63 7.34 3.11
CA VAL A 193 14.26 7.08 2.68
C VAL A 193 14.00 5.59 2.73
N ASP A 194 12.89 5.16 3.31
CA ASP A 194 12.52 3.74 3.41
C ASP A 194 11.35 3.38 2.49
N SER A 195 10.56 4.36 2.05
CA SER A 195 9.39 4.15 1.20
C SER A 195 8.96 5.42 0.47
N ILE A 196 8.22 5.25 -0.63
CA ILE A 196 7.66 6.36 -1.41
C ILE A 196 6.15 6.20 -1.58
N VAL A 197 5.40 7.28 -1.38
CA VAL A 197 4.02 7.40 -1.86
C VAL A 197 4.03 8.28 -3.10
N TYR A 198 3.69 7.70 -4.26
CA TYR A 198 3.68 8.38 -5.55
C TYR A 198 2.26 8.77 -5.95
N LEU A 199 2.05 10.07 -6.16
CA LEU A 199 0.76 10.69 -6.44
C LEU A 199 0.72 11.32 -7.84
N GLY A 200 -0.48 11.38 -8.42
CA GLY A 200 -0.73 12.09 -9.69
C GLY A 200 -0.37 11.31 -10.95
N LEU A 201 -0.35 9.97 -10.85
CA LEU A 201 -0.29 9.06 -11.99
C LEU A 201 -1.60 9.10 -12.79
N GLY A 202 -1.54 9.11 -14.12
CA GLY A 202 -2.73 9.07 -14.99
C GLY A 202 -3.18 10.45 -15.52
N ILE A 203 -2.57 11.54 -15.03
CA ILE A 203 -2.89 12.91 -15.45
C ILE A 203 -2.58 13.12 -16.94
N GLN A 204 -1.50 12.53 -17.47
CA GLN A 204 -1.18 12.65 -18.90
C GLN A 204 -2.26 11.98 -19.75
N SER A 205 -2.71 10.80 -19.35
CA SER A 205 -3.75 10.03 -20.03
C SER A 205 -5.12 10.70 -19.95
N ASN A 206 -5.41 11.44 -18.88
CA ASN A 206 -6.60 12.29 -18.82
C ASN A 206 -6.53 13.46 -19.80
N GLN A 207 -5.35 14.08 -19.97
CA GLN A 207 -5.16 15.09 -21.01
C GLN A 207 -5.38 14.49 -22.41
N ALA A 208 -4.89 13.27 -22.63
CA ALA A 208 -5.14 12.54 -23.86
C ALA A 208 -6.64 12.25 -24.09
N ALA A 209 -7.38 11.84 -23.05
CA ALA A 209 -8.82 11.63 -23.14
C ALA A 209 -9.56 12.92 -23.54
N MET A 210 -9.25 14.05 -22.90
CA MET A 210 -9.84 15.35 -23.26
C MET A 210 -9.52 15.76 -24.71
N MET A 211 -8.35 15.41 -25.24
CA MET A 211 -8.02 15.65 -26.64
C MET A 211 -8.85 14.78 -27.57
N VAL A 212 -9.03 13.50 -27.24
CA VAL A 212 -9.84 12.54 -28.02
C VAL A 212 -11.32 12.97 -28.08
N ASP A 213 -11.86 13.45 -26.96
CA ASP A 213 -13.25 13.93 -26.89
C ASP A 213 -13.45 15.31 -27.55
N GLY A 214 -12.35 15.98 -27.90
CA GLY A 214 -12.36 17.31 -28.53
C GLY A 214 -12.71 17.26 -30.02
N PRO A 215 -13.23 18.37 -30.59
CA PRO A 215 -13.70 18.42 -31.98
C PRO A 215 -12.57 18.37 -33.02
N PHE A 216 -11.31 18.40 -32.59
CA PHE A 216 -10.13 18.45 -33.45
C PHE A 216 -9.44 17.09 -33.62
N TYR A 217 -9.84 16.06 -32.88
CA TYR A 217 -9.27 14.72 -33.02
C TYR A 217 -9.93 13.96 -34.19
N PRO A 218 -9.19 13.20 -35.01
CA PRO A 218 -7.76 12.86 -34.92
C PRO A 218 -6.79 13.84 -35.60
N ASP A 219 -7.29 14.95 -36.16
CA ASP A 219 -6.51 15.88 -36.99
C ASP A 219 -5.38 16.62 -36.24
N HIS A 220 -4.60 17.42 -36.96
CA HIS A 220 -3.52 18.26 -36.42
C HIS A 220 -2.40 17.50 -35.69
N GLY A 221 -2.28 16.19 -35.93
CA GLY A 221 -1.30 15.33 -35.29
C GLY A 221 -1.63 14.96 -33.85
N LEU A 222 -2.88 15.15 -33.42
CA LEU A 222 -3.33 14.83 -32.07
C LEU A 222 -3.21 13.34 -31.73
N GLU A 223 -3.34 12.43 -32.71
CA GLU A 223 -3.12 10.98 -32.49
C GLU A 223 -1.75 10.70 -31.86
N ARG A 224 -0.69 11.29 -32.41
CA ARG A 224 0.67 11.11 -31.90
C ARG A 224 0.84 11.68 -30.50
N ILE A 225 0.15 12.78 -30.20
CA ILE A 225 0.19 13.43 -28.88
C ILE A 225 -0.57 12.58 -27.86
N VAL A 226 -1.75 12.09 -28.19
CA VAL A 226 -2.57 11.20 -27.35
C VAL A 226 -1.81 9.92 -27.01
N GLU A 227 -1.23 9.26 -28.01
CA GLU A 227 -0.46 8.03 -27.80
C GLU A 227 0.76 8.28 -26.92
N TYR A 228 1.45 9.40 -27.14
CA TYR A 228 2.59 9.78 -26.32
C TYR A 228 2.23 9.95 -24.84
N HIS A 229 1.12 10.62 -24.52
CA HIS A 229 0.66 10.85 -23.15
C HIS A 229 0.27 9.54 -22.46
N ARG A 230 -0.49 8.67 -23.14
CA ARG A 230 -0.87 7.34 -22.61
C ARG A 230 0.36 6.49 -22.30
N ARG A 231 1.34 6.50 -23.20
CA ARG A 231 2.61 5.78 -23.02
C ARG A 231 3.42 6.32 -21.83
N GLN A 232 3.37 7.61 -21.52
CA GLN A 232 4.09 8.16 -20.38
C GLN A 232 3.54 7.65 -19.05
N ASP A 233 2.23 7.64 -18.82
CA ASP A 233 1.69 7.14 -17.55
C ASP A 233 1.97 5.65 -17.35
N ALA A 234 1.84 4.84 -18.40
CA ALA A 234 2.23 3.44 -18.33
C ALA A 234 3.71 3.29 -17.95
N ARG A 235 4.59 4.09 -18.57
CA ARG A 235 6.02 4.12 -18.24
C ARG A 235 6.28 4.53 -16.79
N PHE A 236 5.57 5.51 -16.24
CA PHE A 236 5.76 5.94 -14.84
C PHE A 236 5.33 4.85 -13.86
N ALA A 237 4.25 4.13 -14.15
CA ALA A 237 3.82 2.98 -13.37
C ALA A 237 4.87 1.85 -13.39
N HIS A 238 5.41 1.53 -14.57
CA HIS A 238 6.45 0.52 -14.71
C HIS A 238 7.75 0.92 -13.99
N ALA A 239 8.19 2.18 -14.15
CA ALA A 239 9.36 2.68 -13.45
C ALA A 239 9.20 2.59 -11.92
N ALA A 240 8.02 2.90 -11.37
CA ALA A 240 7.76 2.73 -9.95
C ALA A 240 7.92 1.27 -9.48
N ALA A 241 7.46 0.31 -10.29
CA ALA A 241 7.64 -1.10 -9.98
C ALA A 241 9.13 -1.52 -10.05
N GLU A 242 9.80 -1.20 -11.15
CA GLU A 242 11.20 -1.55 -11.40
C GLU A 242 12.15 -0.93 -10.36
N ILE A 243 11.97 0.36 -10.03
CA ILE A 243 12.78 1.06 -9.02
C ILE A 243 12.55 0.44 -7.65
N SER A 244 11.29 0.12 -7.31
CA SER A 244 10.96 -0.51 -6.03
C SER A 244 11.61 -1.88 -5.88
N GLU A 245 11.61 -2.70 -6.94
CA GLU A 245 12.32 -4.00 -6.97
C GLU A 245 13.84 -3.82 -6.88
N ALA A 246 14.40 -2.89 -7.65
CA ALA A 246 15.84 -2.66 -7.69
C ALA A 246 16.41 -2.09 -6.39
N THR A 247 15.61 -1.33 -5.64
CA THR A 247 16.03 -0.69 -4.38
C THR A 247 15.60 -1.46 -3.13
N GLY A 248 14.67 -2.42 -3.27
CA GLY A 248 14.07 -3.12 -2.14
C GLY A 248 13.20 -2.22 -1.26
N LYS A 249 12.69 -1.09 -1.79
CA LYS A 249 11.85 -0.14 -1.04
C LYS A 249 10.45 -0.08 -1.65
N PRO A 250 9.39 -0.09 -0.83
CA PRO A 250 8.04 -0.02 -1.35
C PRO A 250 7.75 1.34 -1.97
N ILE A 251 7.13 1.31 -3.15
CA ILE A 251 6.63 2.49 -3.86
C ILE A 251 5.13 2.25 -4.10
N LEU A 252 4.29 3.02 -3.39
CA LEU A 252 2.84 2.91 -3.47
C LEU A 252 2.29 3.97 -4.43
N CYS A 253 1.78 3.53 -5.57
CA CYS A 253 1.16 4.40 -6.57
C CYS A 253 -0.29 4.69 -6.18
N CYS A 254 -0.66 5.97 -6.17
CA CYS A 254 -1.99 6.40 -5.79
C CYS A 254 -2.56 7.44 -6.77
N THR A 255 -3.79 7.20 -7.20
CA THR A 255 -4.60 8.09 -8.04
C THR A 255 -6.08 7.75 -7.89
N GLU A 256 -6.92 8.77 -7.88
CA GLU A 256 -8.38 8.66 -7.90
C GLU A 256 -8.89 7.91 -9.14
N LEU A 257 -8.09 7.92 -10.21
CA LEU A 257 -8.37 7.22 -11.46
C LEU A 257 -8.39 5.71 -11.29
N ALA A 258 -7.82 5.17 -10.21
CA ALA A 258 -8.02 3.77 -9.86
C ALA A 258 -9.51 3.41 -9.71
N ILE A 259 -10.38 4.39 -9.42
CA ILE A 259 -11.84 4.24 -9.35
C ILE A 259 -12.54 4.98 -10.49
N SER A 260 -12.21 6.25 -10.74
CA SER A 260 -12.98 7.09 -11.67
C SER A 260 -12.73 6.76 -13.14
N ASP A 261 -11.55 6.26 -13.49
CA ASP A 261 -11.24 5.72 -14.81
C ASP A 261 -10.20 4.59 -14.67
N PRO A 262 -10.63 3.38 -14.28
CA PRO A 262 -9.70 2.28 -14.09
C PRO A 262 -9.01 1.87 -15.40
N THR A 263 -9.54 2.27 -16.56
CA THR A 263 -8.94 1.97 -17.87
C THR A 263 -7.86 2.96 -18.27
N ASN A 264 -7.69 4.05 -17.53
CA ASN A 264 -6.57 4.98 -17.69
C ASN A 264 -5.24 4.22 -17.65
N ALA A 265 -4.31 4.59 -18.55
CA ALA A 265 -3.07 3.85 -18.77
C ALA A 265 -2.21 3.74 -17.50
N GLY A 266 -2.24 4.74 -16.62
CA GLY A 266 -1.52 4.74 -15.34
C GLY A 266 -1.99 3.63 -14.39
N PRO A 267 -3.21 3.71 -13.82
CA PRO A 267 -3.71 2.68 -12.90
C PRO A 267 -3.81 1.30 -13.56
N ALA A 268 -4.07 1.22 -14.88
CA ALA A 268 -4.03 -0.05 -15.60
C ALA A 268 -2.64 -0.69 -15.60
N ALA A 269 -1.58 0.09 -15.84
CA ALA A 269 -0.20 -0.39 -15.82
C ALA A 269 0.27 -0.80 -14.42
N VAL A 270 -0.13 -0.08 -13.36
CA VAL A 270 0.15 -0.51 -11.96
C VAL A 270 -0.46 -1.87 -11.66
N ARG A 271 -1.71 -2.10 -12.07
CA ARG A 271 -2.35 -3.41 -11.89
C ARG A 271 -1.70 -4.50 -12.74
N ALA A 272 -1.29 -4.16 -13.96
CA ALA A 272 -0.58 -5.09 -14.85
C ALA A 272 0.80 -5.49 -14.30
N SER A 273 1.45 -4.64 -13.49
CA SER A 273 2.67 -5.01 -12.76
C SER A 273 2.40 -5.86 -11.51
N GLY A 274 1.15 -6.30 -11.29
CA GLY A 274 0.76 -7.08 -10.13
C GLY A 274 0.60 -6.27 -8.84
N ARG A 275 0.67 -4.93 -8.87
CA ARG A 275 0.64 -4.07 -7.69
C ARG A 275 -0.72 -3.40 -7.50
N VAL A 276 -0.99 -2.95 -6.28
CA VAL A 276 -2.19 -2.17 -5.96
C VAL A 276 -1.99 -0.73 -6.41
N CYS A 277 -2.99 -0.19 -7.14
CA CYS A 277 -3.12 1.25 -7.36
C CYS A 277 -4.17 1.78 -6.39
N TYR A 278 -3.74 2.56 -5.39
CA TYR A 278 -4.65 3.04 -4.35
C TYR A 278 -5.49 4.20 -4.84
N ALA A 279 -6.77 4.19 -4.50
CA ALA A 279 -7.71 5.23 -4.91
C ALA A 279 -7.53 6.56 -4.15
N THR A 280 -6.96 6.50 -2.95
CA THR A 280 -6.76 7.68 -2.09
C THR A 280 -5.47 7.56 -1.30
N ALA A 281 -4.90 8.72 -0.94
CA ALA A 281 -3.71 8.82 -0.12
C ALA A 281 -3.86 8.07 1.21
N ASN A 282 -4.98 8.24 1.91
CA ASN A 282 -5.23 7.57 3.20
C ASN A 282 -5.18 6.05 3.10
N ARG A 283 -5.66 5.47 2.00
CA ARG A 283 -5.62 4.02 1.78
C ARG A 283 -4.18 3.54 1.55
N ALA A 284 -3.41 4.27 0.74
CA ALA A 284 -1.98 3.99 0.54
C ALA A 284 -1.20 4.09 1.85
N VAL A 285 -1.41 5.15 2.62
CA VAL A 285 -0.76 5.36 3.93
C VAL A 285 -1.13 4.25 4.91
N THR A 286 -2.41 3.89 5.02
CA THR A 286 -2.86 2.80 5.91
C THR A 286 -2.22 1.46 5.52
N ALA A 287 -2.13 1.17 4.22
CA ALA A 287 -1.46 -0.03 3.73
C ALA A 287 0.04 -0.02 4.05
N LEU A 288 0.71 1.12 3.89
CA LEU A 288 2.11 1.30 4.24
C LEU A 288 2.36 1.16 5.75
N GLU A 289 1.44 1.62 6.61
CA GLU A 289 1.51 1.41 8.06
C GLU A 289 1.46 -0.08 8.42
N HIS A 290 0.59 -0.86 7.76
CA HIS A 290 0.52 -2.31 7.97
C HIS A 290 1.81 -3.00 7.50
N LEU A 291 2.32 -2.61 6.33
CA LEU A 291 3.56 -3.12 5.78
C LEU A 291 4.76 -2.84 6.71
N THR A 292 4.84 -1.62 7.24
CA THR A 292 5.92 -1.16 8.12
C THR A 292 5.87 -1.86 9.47
N ARG A 293 4.69 -1.97 10.10
CA ARG A 293 4.52 -2.71 11.36
C ARG A 293 4.89 -4.19 11.23
N TYR A 294 4.54 -4.82 10.11
CA TYR A 294 4.95 -6.20 9.86
C TYR A 294 6.46 -6.32 9.66
N ALA A 295 7.08 -5.38 8.95
CA ALA A 295 8.54 -5.33 8.78
C ALA A 295 9.27 -5.16 10.12
N GLU A 296 8.76 -4.30 11.02
CA GLU A 296 9.27 -4.15 12.39
C GLU A 296 9.15 -5.45 13.19
N PHE A 297 7.99 -6.10 13.14
CA PHE A 297 7.77 -7.39 13.79
C PHE A 297 8.78 -8.45 13.31
N ARG A 298 8.96 -8.58 11.99
CA ARG A 298 9.95 -9.49 11.37
C ARG A 298 11.36 -9.25 11.90
N ARG A 299 11.82 -7.99 11.91
CA ARG A 299 13.15 -7.62 12.42
C ARG A 299 13.33 -7.96 13.89
N HIS A 300 12.33 -7.65 14.73
CA HIS A 300 12.38 -7.99 16.15
C HIS A 300 12.37 -9.50 16.39
N HIS A 301 11.67 -10.28 15.58
CA HIS A 301 11.67 -11.73 15.67
C HIS A 301 13.05 -12.31 15.30
N GLU A 302 13.64 -11.87 14.19
CA GLU A 302 14.96 -12.32 13.73
C GLU A 302 16.10 -12.01 14.72
N GLN A 303 16.00 -10.91 15.47
CA GLN A 303 17.00 -10.55 16.49
C GLN A 303 16.89 -11.39 17.78
N ASN A 304 15.74 -12.01 18.02
CA ASN A 304 15.44 -12.75 19.24
C ASN A 304 15.37 -14.28 19.04
N ALA A 305 15.49 -14.76 17.79
CA ALA A 305 15.52 -16.17 17.41
C ALA A 305 16.94 -16.72 17.39
#